data_AF-A0A934NIP9-F1
#
_entry.id   AF-A0A934NIP9-F1
#
_cell.length_a   1.000
_cell.length_b   1.000
_cell.length_c   1.000
_cell.angle_alpha   90.00
_cell.angle_beta   90.00
_cell.angle_gamma   90.00
#
_symmetry.space_group_name_H-M   'P 1'
#
loop_
_entity.id
_entity.type
_entity.pdbx_description
1 polymer ?
#
loop_
_entity_poly.entity_id
_entity_poly.type
_entity_poly.pdbx_seq_one_letter_code
_entity_poly.pdbx_strand_id
1 'polypeptide(L)'
;MVAVGFYDSGSKFLNVDSQGKISEVGHFLAPGTETSADYWITPNIVYAVDYARGIDILCVQNNDGSGCPATPGTSLSEPPPLAALIVFATVLLVMAPRVARQRRSRA
;
A
#
# COMPACT_ATOMS: atom_id res chain seq x y z
N MET A 1 -14.06 -21.61 -5.26
CA MET A 1 -13.09 -20.61 -5.76
C MET A 1 -11.76 -21.30 -6.01
N VAL A 2 -11.01 -20.84 -7.00
CA VAL A 2 -9.69 -21.36 -7.37
C VAL A 2 -8.68 -20.22 -7.22
N ALA A 3 -7.50 -20.51 -6.68
CA ALA A 3 -6.35 -19.60 -6.71
C ALA A 3 -5.32 -20.19 -7.66
N VAL A 4 -4.67 -19.34 -8.46
CA VAL A 4 -3.73 -19.78 -9.48
C VAL A 4 -2.63 -18.74 -9.71
N GLY A 5 -1.38 -19.21 -9.63
CA GLY A 5 -0.21 -18.44 -9.95
C GLY A 5 -0.12 -18.23 -11.47
N PHE A 6 0.00 -16.97 -11.87
CA PHE A 6 0.00 -16.52 -13.26
C PHE A 6 1.31 -15.79 -13.60
N TYR A 7 2.43 -16.22 -13.00
CA TYR A 7 3.78 -15.69 -13.25
C TYR A 7 3.81 -14.16 -13.10
N ASP A 8 4.21 -13.44 -14.14
CA ASP A 8 4.29 -11.97 -14.20
C ASP A 8 2.94 -11.27 -13.95
N SER A 9 1.83 -12.01 -14.04
CA SER A 9 0.48 -11.51 -13.77
C SER A 9 -0.03 -11.83 -12.36
N GLY A 10 0.82 -12.37 -11.48
CA GLY A 10 0.53 -12.55 -10.06
C GLY A 10 -0.42 -13.69 -9.73
N SER A 11 -1.05 -13.61 -8.56
CA SER A 11 -2.06 -14.57 -8.14
C SER A 11 -3.43 -14.13 -8.68
N LYS A 12 -4.16 -15.02 -9.32
CA LYS A 12 -5.55 -14.80 -9.75
C LYS A 12 -6.52 -15.64 -8.95
N PHE A 13 -7.65 -15.04 -8.59
CA PHE A 13 -8.75 -15.71 -7.91
C PHE A 13 -9.90 -15.86 -8.87
N LEU A 14 -10.29 -17.10 -9.13
CA LEU A 14 -11.27 -17.45 -10.14
C LEU A 14 -12.48 -18.12 -9.50
N ASN A 15 -13.67 -17.71 -9.90
CA ASN A 15 -14.88 -18.48 -9.68
C ASN A 15 -15.15 -19.38 -10.89
N VAL A 16 -15.65 -20.58 -10.61
CA VAL A 16 -16.09 -21.54 -11.62
C VAL A 16 -17.53 -21.89 -11.27
N ASP A 17 -18.47 -21.54 -12.14
CA ASP A 17 -19.88 -21.80 -11.88
C ASP A 17 -20.26 -23.27 -12.14
N SER A 18 -21.52 -23.63 -11.86
CA SER A 18 -22.03 -24.99 -12.06
C SER A 18 -22.07 -25.45 -13.52
N GLN A 19 -21.89 -24.54 -14.48
CA GLN A 19 -21.78 -24.83 -15.91
C GLN A 19 -20.31 -24.85 -16.39
N GLY A 20 -19.35 -24.65 -15.49
CA GLY A 20 -17.93 -24.60 -15.81
C GLY A 20 -17.46 -23.27 -16.40
N LYS A 21 -18.29 -22.21 -16.38
CA LYS A 21 -17.86 -20.88 -16.82
C LYS A 21 -16.93 -20.29 -15.77
N ILE A 22 -15.78 -19.80 -16.24
CA ILE A 22 -14.75 -19.19 -15.41
C ILE A 22 -14.90 -17.68 -15.44
N SER A 23 -14.80 -17.04 -14.27
CA SER A 23 -14.71 -15.58 -14.13
C SER A 23 -13.69 -15.21 -13.07
N GLU A 24 -12.83 -14.22 -13.34
CA GLU A 24 -11.94 -13.64 -12.33
C GLU A 24 -12.77 -12.84 -11.32
N VAL A 25 -12.55 -13.09 -10.02
CA VAL A 25 -13.19 -12.38 -8.90
C VAL A 25 -12.20 -11.49 -8.14
N GLY A 26 -10.91 -11.63 -8.40
CA GLY A 26 -9.86 -10.77 -7.86
C GLY A 26 -8.48 -11.21 -8.30
N HIS A 27 -7.48 -10.39 -8.02
CA HIS A 27 -6.08 -10.70 -8.23
C HIS A 27 -5.21 -9.99 -7.19
N PHE A 28 -4.00 -10.50 -7.04
CA PHE A 28 -2.92 -9.84 -6.31
C PHE A 28 -1.70 -9.75 -7.24
N LEU A 29 -1.28 -8.51 -7.54
CA LEU A 29 -0.16 -8.22 -8.42
C LEU A 29 0.76 -7.21 -7.75
N ALA A 30 1.81 -7.71 -7.11
CA ALA A 30 2.86 -6.87 -6.57
C ALA A 30 3.83 -6.43 -7.69
N PRO A 31 4.57 -5.31 -7.51
CA PRO A 31 5.63 -4.94 -8.45
C PRO A 31 6.69 -6.05 -8.57
N GLY A 32 7.04 -6.43 -9.81
CA GLY A 32 8.06 -7.45 -10.08
C GLY A 32 7.68 -8.85 -9.61
N THR A 33 6.38 -9.19 -9.65
CA THR A 33 5.92 -10.52 -9.26
C THR A 33 6.23 -11.57 -10.31
N GLU A 34 6.52 -12.78 -9.86
CA GLU A 34 6.70 -13.99 -10.66
C GLU A 34 6.03 -15.17 -9.93
N THR A 35 4.71 -15.12 -9.76
CA THR A 35 3.96 -16.10 -8.95
C THR A 35 3.88 -17.47 -9.64
N SER A 36 4.46 -18.47 -9.01
CA SER A 36 4.53 -19.86 -9.49
C SER A 36 3.35 -20.73 -9.05
N ALA A 37 2.82 -20.50 -7.85
CA ALA A 37 1.78 -21.33 -7.26
C ALA A 37 1.06 -20.59 -6.13
N ASP A 38 -0.19 -21.00 -5.88
CA ASP A 38 -1.01 -20.55 -4.77
C ASP A 38 -1.51 -21.76 -3.97
N TYR A 39 -1.38 -21.71 -2.64
CA TYR A 39 -1.80 -22.79 -1.74
C TYR A 39 -2.81 -22.27 -0.73
N TRP A 40 -4.00 -22.86 -0.72
CA TRP A 40 -5.00 -22.63 0.31
C TRP A 40 -4.58 -23.29 1.62
N ILE A 41 -4.38 -22.49 2.66
CA ILE A 41 -4.03 -22.96 4.00
C ILE A 41 -5.27 -23.02 4.90
N THR A 42 -6.14 -22.03 4.77
CA THR A 42 -7.45 -21.97 5.41
C THR A 42 -8.48 -21.47 4.38
N PRO A 43 -9.79 -21.40 4.69
CA PRO A 43 -10.78 -20.85 3.75
C PRO A 43 -10.55 -19.40 3.32
N ASN A 44 -9.66 -18.65 4.01
CA ASN A 44 -9.40 -17.24 3.75
C ASN A 44 -7.91 -16.90 3.61
N ILE A 45 -7.00 -17.85 3.86
CA ILE A 45 -5.56 -17.61 3.80
C ILE A 45 -4.96 -18.41 2.65
N VAL A 46 -4.23 -17.71 1.79
CA VAL A 46 -3.50 -18.27 0.65
C VAL A 46 -2.03 -17.92 0.78
N TYR A 47 -1.18 -18.92 0.61
CA TYR A 47 0.26 -18.71 0.44
C TYR A 47 0.57 -18.67 -1.05
N ALA A 48 0.97 -17.50 -1.54
CA ALA A 48 1.43 -17.30 -2.91
C ALA A 48 2.94 -17.45 -2.96
N VAL A 49 3.44 -18.39 -3.76
CA VAL A 49 4.87 -18.64 -3.95
C VAL A 49 5.35 -17.89 -5.18
N ASP A 50 6.23 -16.93 -4.98
CA ASP A 50 6.77 -16.00 -5.97
C ASP A 50 8.29 -16.19 -6.10
N TYR A 51 8.80 -16.35 -7.32
CA TYR A 51 10.22 -16.61 -7.54
C TYR A 51 11.13 -15.44 -7.18
N ALA A 52 10.64 -14.20 -7.29
CA ALA A 52 11.43 -13.00 -7.02
C ALA A 52 11.34 -12.57 -5.56
N ARG A 53 10.19 -12.78 -4.92
CA ARG A 53 9.86 -12.21 -3.59
C ARG A 53 9.70 -13.24 -2.48
N GLY A 54 9.63 -14.53 -2.80
CA GLY A 54 9.50 -15.61 -1.83
C GLY A 54 8.05 -16.04 -1.62
N ILE A 55 7.49 -15.79 -0.42
CA ILE A 55 6.11 -16.19 -0.09
C ILE A 55 5.33 -14.99 0.40
N ASP A 56 4.18 -14.72 -0.23
CA ASP A 56 3.18 -13.78 0.29
C ASP A 56 2.08 -14.54 1.02
N ILE A 57 1.66 -13.97 2.14
CA ILE A 57 0.50 -14.45 2.89
C ILE A 57 -0.67 -13.54 2.55
N LEU A 58 -1.54 -14.04 1.69
CA LEU A 58 -2.72 -13.32 1.22
C LEU A 58 -3.92 -13.69 2.08
N CYS A 59 -4.72 -12.68 2.40
CA CYS A 59 -6.01 -12.89 3.00
C CYS A 59 -7.13 -12.52 2.03
N VAL A 60 -8.00 -13.49 1.76
CA VAL A 60 -9.03 -13.43 0.74
C VAL A 60 -10.40 -13.35 1.40
N GLN A 61 -11.18 -12.36 0.98
CA GLN A 61 -12.58 -12.24 1.38
C GLN A 61 -13.42 -13.15 0.48
N ASN A 62 -14.23 -13.99 1.10
CA ASN A 62 -15.15 -14.90 0.43
C ASN A 62 -16.50 -14.20 0.17
N ASN A 63 -17.27 -14.75 -0.77
CA ASN A 63 -18.58 -14.23 -1.15
C ASN A 63 -19.64 -14.30 -0.04
N ASP A 64 -19.42 -15.11 1.00
CA ASP A 64 -20.27 -15.19 2.19
C ASP A 64 -19.95 -14.09 3.22
N GLY A 65 -19.04 -13.17 2.89
CA GLY A 65 -18.57 -12.11 3.78
C GLY A 65 -17.58 -12.58 4.84
N SER A 66 -17.30 -13.89 4.93
CA SER A 66 -16.19 -14.40 5.72
C SER A 66 -14.87 -13.94 5.08
N GLY A 67 -13.89 -13.57 5.90
CA GLY A 67 -12.73 -12.89 5.35
C GLY A 67 -11.83 -12.32 6.43
N CYS A 68 -10.75 -11.70 5.97
CA CYS A 68 -9.97 -10.87 6.87
C CYS A 68 -10.80 -9.73 7.43
N PRO A 69 -10.59 -9.37 8.71
CA PRO A 69 -11.06 -8.09 9.20
C PRO A 69 -10.45 -7.02 8.30
N ALA A 70 -11.29 -6.15 7.73
CA ALA A 70 -10.80 -4.97 7.05
C ALA A 70 -9.98 -4.18 8.07
N THR A 71 -8.66 -4.12 7.91
CA THR A 71 -7.84 -3.22 8.71
C THR A 71 -8.34 -1.81 8.42
N PRO A 72 -8.84 -1.04 9.41
CA PRO A 72 -9.11 0.36 9.22
C PRO A 72 -7.76 1.05 8.99
N GLY A 73 -7.40 1.38 7.74
CA GLY A 73 -6.22 2.21 7.49
C GLY A 73 -5.35 1.92 6.27
N THR A 74 -5.78 1.14 5.28
CA THR A 74 -4.99 1.03 4.03
C THR A 74 -5.87 1.07 2.79
N SER A 75 -6.60 2.17 2.60
CA SER A 75 -6.93 2.61 1.24
C SER A 75 -5.76 3.45 0.74
N LEU A 76 -4.97 2.92 -0.20
CA LEU A 76 -3.88 3.65 -0.90
C LEU A 76 -4.40 4.77 -1.83
N SER A 77 -5.56 5.37 -1.54
CA SER A 77 -6.25 6.32 -2.42
C SER A 77 -6.44 7.72 -1.85
N GLU A 78 -5.87 8.06 -0.68
CA GLU A 78 -5.97 9.43 -0.16
C GLU A 78 -4.65 10.18 -0.36
N PRO A 79 -4.55 11.13 -1.30
CA PRO A 79 -3.45 12.08 -1.29
C PRO A 79 -3.52 12.90 0.01
N PRO A 80 -2.38 13.17 0.68
CA PRO A 80 -2.39 13.88 1.95
C PRO A 80 -3.06 15.26 1.78
N PRO A 81 -3.90 15.70 2.72
CA PRO A 81 -4.39 17.08 2.69
C PRO A 81 -3.18 18.02 2.78
N LEU A 82 -3.09 18.97 1.83
CA LEU A 82 -2.07 20.03 1.73
C LEU A 82 -1.91 20.93 2.98
N ALA A 83 -2.56 20.60 4.09
CA ALA A 83 -2.61 21.41 5.32
C ALA A 83 -1.32 21.33 6.17
N ALA A 84 -0.34 20.48 5.84
CA ALA A 84 0.88 20.33 6.63
C ALA A 84 2.00 21.36 6.31
N LEU A 85 1.76 22.33 5.40
CA LEU A 85 2.80 23.27 4.94
C LEU A 85 2.55 24.72 5.38
N ILE A 86 2.07 24.98 6.61
CA ILE A 86 1.92 26.37 7.12
C ILE A 86 2.64 26.64 8.45
N VAL A 87 3.19 25.64 9.14
CA VAL A 87 3.74 25.88 10.50
C VAL A 87 5.21 26.38 10.53
N PHE A 88 5.99 26.24 9.45
CA PHE A 88 7.42 26.59 9.50
C PHE A 88 7.80 28.03 9.12
N ALA A 89 6.87 28.87 8.66
CA ALA A 89 7.20 30.21 8.15
C ALA A 89 7.14 31.35 9.19
N THR A 90 6.61 31.13 10.39
CA THR A 90 6.32 32.24 11.33
C THR A 90 7.35 32.45 12.44
N VAL A 91 8.34 31.56 12.60
CA VAL A 91 9.32 31.67 13.71
C VAL A 91 10.58 32.48 13.30
N LEU A 92 10.81 32.77 12.02
CA LEU A 92 12.03 33.46 11.57
C LEU A 92 11.95 35.00 11.52
N LEU A 93 10.88 35.64 12.02
CA LEU A 93 10.69 37.10 11.88
C LEU A 93 10.78 37.92 13.20
N VAL A 94 11.38 37.40 14.28
CA VAL A 94 11.44 38.12 15.58
C VAL A 94 12.86 38.41 16.10
N MET A 95 13.92 38.17 15.34
CA MET A 95 15.29 38.45 15.80
C MET A 95 16.06 39.33 14.80
N ALA A 96 15.67 40.61 14.71
CA ALA A 96 16.51 41.66 14.13
C ALA A 96 17.26 42.39 15.26
N PRO A 97 18.60 42.33 15.34
CA PRO A 97 19.33 43.17 16.27
C PRO A 97 19.45 44.59 15.70
N ARG A 98 18.99 45.59 16.49
CA ARG A 98 19.33 47.00 16.28
C ARG A 98 20.83 47.19 16.50
N VAL A 99 21.61 47.27 15.43
CA VAL A 99 23.00 47.74 15.53
C VAL A 99 22.98 49.26 15.68
N ALA A 100 23.28 49.71 16.89
CA ALA A 100 23.44 51.11 17.25
C ALA A 100 24.68 51.71 16.60
N ARG A 101 24.47 52.84 15.91
CA ARG A 101 25.49 53.64 15.23
C ARG A 101 26.25 54.47 16.26
N GLN A 102 27.46 54.07 16.66
CA GLN A 102 28.31 54.87 17.54
C GLN A 102 29.43 55.56 16.75
N ARG A 103 29.32 56.90 16.67
CA ARG A 103 30.33 57.85 16.18
C ARG A 103 31.56 57.90 17.11
N ARG A 104 32.74 58.14 16.50
CA ARG A 104 33.96 58.87 16.93
C ARG A 104 35.21 58.00 16.69
N SER A 105 36.41 58.48 16.39
CA SER A 105 36.99 59.68 15.79
C SER A 105 38.52 59.47 15.80
N ARG A 106 39.23 59.97 14.77
CA ARG A 106 40.68 60.28 14.72
C ARG A 106 41.70 59.14 14.85
N ALA A 107 42.59 59.06 13.86
CA ALA A 107 43.98 59.53 13.99
C ALA A 107 44.37 60.21 12.68
#